data_AF-A0A9P5VN28-F1
#
_entry.id   AF-A0A9P5VN28-F1
#
_cell.length_a   1.000
_cell.length_b   1.000
_cell.length_c   1.000
_cell.angle_alpha   90.00
_cell.angle_beta   90.00
_cell.angle_gamma   90.00
#
_symmetry.space_group_name_H-M   'P 1'
#
loop_
_entity.id
_entity.type
_entity.pdbx_description
1 polymer ?
#
loop_
_entity_poly.entity_id
_entity_poly.type
_entity_poly.pdbx_seq_one_letter_code
_entity_poly.pdbx_strand_id
1 'polypeptide(L)'
;MGRLRRSRVHKGIRDIQRKYRTKRYMRDIDQIHGDIQPENAHKFEKPELDPELPGQGQFYCIPCAKHYINKESLEEHQKGKIHKKRVKLLKDAPYSQAEADAAAGLQKADTKPKKKEVAMDTAEA
;
A
#
# COMPACT_ATOMS: atom_id res chain seq x y z
N MET A 1 36.49 -25.40 -29.76
CA MET A 1 35.56 -24.31 -30.13
C MET A 1 34.72 -23.93 -28.91
N GLY A 2 35.16 -22.96 -28.11
CA GLY A 2 34.45 -22.51 -26.91
C GLY A 2 33.26 -21.60 -27.24
N ARG A 3 32.29 -21.48 -26.33
CA ARG A 3 31.18 -20.52 -26.51
C ARG A 3 31.73 -19.09 -26.51
N LEU A 4 31.68 -18.45 -27.68
CA LEU A 4 31.95 -17.03 -27.85
C LEU A 4 30.87 -16.21 -27.13
N ARG A 5 31.29 -15.20 -26.37
CA ARG A 5 30.38 -14.31 -25.63
C ARG A 5 29.54 -13.51 -26.64
N ARG A 6 28.21 -13.57 -26.51
CA ARG A 6 27.29 -12.73 -27.30
C ARG A 6 27.53 -11.25 -27.02
N SER A 7 27.36 -10.38 -28.02
CA SER A 7 27.35 -8.92 -27.81
C SER A 7 26.05 -8.50 -27.08
N ARG A 8 26.07 -7.35 -26.38
CA ARG A 8 24.93 -6.79 -25.62
C ARG A 8 24.36 -7.70 -24.51
N VAL A 9 25.24 -8.25 -23.66
CA VAL A 9 24.85 -9.11 -22.52
C VAL A 9 24.22 -8.33 -21.36
N HIS A 10 24.39 -7.01 -21.29
CA HIS A 10 23.81 -6.19 -20.23
C HIS A 10 22.28 -6.20 -20.33
N LYS A 11 21.63 -6.79 -19.33
CA LYS A 11 20.18 -6.67 -19.17
C LYS A 11 19.89 -5.23 -18.77
N GLY A 12 19.07 -4.54 -19.55
CA GLY A 12 18.69 -3.14 -19.31
C GLY A 12 17.76 -3.02 -18.11
N ILE A 13 18.29 -3.14 -16.88
CA ILE A 13 17.54 -3.11 -15.61
C ILE A 13 17.00 -1.69 -15.26
N ARG A 14 16.93 -0.79 -16.25
CA ARG A 14 16.50 0.60 -16.09
C ARG A 14 15.08 0.71 -15.53
N ASP A 15 14.21 -0.26 -15.83
CA ASP A 15 12.82 -0.24 -15.39
C ASP A 15 12.68 -0.46 -13.88
N ILE A 16 13.47 -1.38 -13.32
CA ILE A 16 13.54 -1.62 -11.88
C ILE A 16 14.06 -0.37 -11.17
N GLN A 17 15.16 0.21 -11.68
CA GLN A 17 15.70 1.44 -11.10
C GLN A 17 14.69 2.59 -11.17
N ARG A 18 13.97 2.75 -12.28
CA ARG A 18 12.93 3.78 -12.45
C ARG A 18 11.77 3.60 -11.48
N LYS A 19 11.39 2.35 -11.17
CA LYS A 19 10.31 2.03 -10.24
C LYS A 19 10.60 2.47 -8.81
N TYR A 20 11.84 2.26 -8.35
CA TYR A 20 12.24 2.59 -6.97
C TYR A 20 12.75 4.03 -6.78
N ARG A 21 12.59 4.92 -7.79
CA ARG A 21 12.93 6.33 -7.61
C ARG A 21 11.90 7.03 -6.72
N THR A 22 12.38 7.95 -5.89
CA THR A 22 11.57 8.79 -4.98
C THR A 22 10.42 9.51 -5.68
N LYS A 23 10.63 10.02 -6.89
CA LYS A 23 9.57 10.68 -7.68
C LYS A 23 8.37 9.80 -8.09
N ARG A 24 8.48 8.47 -7.93
CA ARG A 24 7.41 7.49 -8.20
C ARG A 24 7.06 6.69 -6.95
N TYR A 25 7.46 7.19 -5.79
CA TYR A 25 7.19 6.54 -4.53
C TYR A 25 5.69 6.57 -4.23
N MET A 26 5.19 5.45 -3.73
CA MET A 26 3.77 5.28 -3.36
C MET A 26 3.64 5.40 -1.85
N ARG A 27 2.42 5.58 -1.33
CA ARG A 27 2.20 5.58 0.12
C ARG A 27 2.64 4.26 0.76
N ASP A 28 3.21 4.40 1.94
CA ASP A 28 3.71 3.27 2.72
C ASP A 28 2.61 2.53 3.47
N ILE A 29 2.92 1.31 3.89
CA ILE A 29 1.96 0.41 4.54
C ILE A 29 1.55 0.96 5.90
N ASP A 30 2.51 1.45 6.68
CA ASP A 30 2.32 2.08 7.99
C ASP A 30 1.45 3.36 7.90
N GLN A 31 1.66 4.20 6.88
CA GLN A 31 0.80 5.35 6.61
C GLN A 31 -0.65 4.92 6.31
N ILE A 32 -0.82 3.88 5.49
CA ILE A 32 -2.15 3.35 5.13
C ILE A 32 -2.86 2.74 6.36
N HIS A 33 -2.14 2.15 7.32
CA HIS A 33 -2.75 1.70 8.58
C HIS A 33 -3.35 2.84 9.40
N GLY A 34 -2.78 4.05 9.32
CA GLY A 34 -3.34 5.27 9.87
C GLY A 34 -4.59 5.74 9.10
N ASP A 35 -4.54 5.67 7.77
CA ASP A 35 -5.66 6.06 6.89
C ASP A 35 -6.89 5.15 7.05
N ILE A 36 -6.69 3.86 7.37
CA ILE A 36 -7.77 2.87 7.57
C ILE A 36 -8.52 3.08 8.90
N GLN A 37 -7.95 3.81 9.87
CA GLN A 37 -8.66 4.09 11.11
C GLN A 37 -9.94 4.90 10.82
N PRO A 38 -11.05 4.64 11.55
CA PRO A 38 -12.35 5.25 11.24
C PRO A 38 -12.29 6.78 11.24
N GLU A 39 -11.50 7.37 12.14
CA GLU A 39 -11.27 8.82 12.23
C GLU A 39 -10.75 9.44 10.92
N ASN A 40 -9.91 8.71 10.17
CA ASN A 40 -9.32 9.16 8.92
C ASN A 40 -10.07 8.65 7.70
N ALA A 41 -10.75 7.50 7.79
CA ALA A 41 -11.49 6.89 6.70
C ALA A 41 -12.55 7.86 6.13
N HIS A 42 -13.23 8.62 6.99
CA HIS A 42 -14.25 9.59 6.58
C HIS A 42 -13.74 10.67 5.62
N LYS A 43 -12.45 11.02 5.68
CA LYS A 43 -11.84 12.00 4.76
C LYS A 43 -11.78 11.47 3.32
N PHE A 44 -11.71 10.15 3.15
CA PHE A 44 -11.58 9.50 1.86
C PHE A 44 -12.93 9.02 1.29
N GLU A 45 -13.96 8.90 2.13
CA GLU A 45 -15.32 8.54 1.70
C GLU A 45 -16.05 9.69 1.00
N LYS A 46 -15.81 10.92 1.44
CA LYS A 46 -16.43 12.14 0.89
C LYS A 46 -15.37 13.15 0.46
N PRO A 47 -14.54 12.84 -0.56
CA PRO A 47 -13.55 13.78 -1.05
C PRO A 47 -14.22 14.97 -1.74
N GLU A 48 -13.57 16.12 -1.66
CA GLU A 48 -13.90 17.28 -2.50
C GLU A 48 -13.59 16.95 -3.96
N LEU A 49 -14.36 17.54 -4.88
CA LEU A 49 -14.20 17.29 -6.32
C LEU A 49 -12.92 17.97 -6.83
N ASP A 50 -11.91 17.16 -7.13
CA ASP A 50 -10.64 17.62 -7.68
C ASP A 50 -10.53 17.25 -9.18
N PRO A 51 -10.52 18.23 -10.10
CA PRO A 51 -10.45 17.97 -11.54
C PRO A 51 -9.12 17.37 -12.01
N GLU A 52 -8.04 17.48 -11.24
CA GLU A 52 -6.72 16.95 -11.61
C GLU A 52 -6.61 15.43 -11.36
N LEU A 53 -7.50 14.89 -10.52
CA LEU A 53 -7.52 13.47 -10.15
C LEU A 53 -8.47 12.68 -11.06
N PRO A 54 -8.15 11.41 -11.37
CA PRO A 54 -9.05 10.57 -12.14
C PRO A 54 -10.36 10.36 -11.36
N GLY A 55 -11.49 10.39 -12.08
CA GLY A 55 -12.82 10.28 -11.47
C GLY A 55 -13.17 11.43 -10.53
N GLN A 56 -12.54 12.61 -10.71
CA GLN A 56 -12.70 13.78 -9.85
C GLN A 56 -12.39 13.51 -8.37
N GLY A 57 -11.50 12.53 -8.11
CA GLY A 57 -11.14 12.10 -6.76
C GLY A 57 -12.16 11.19 -6.07
N GLN A 58 -13.36 11.00 -6.62
CA GLN A 58 -14.48 10.30 -5.97
C GLN A 58 -14.23 8.80 -5.75
N PHE A 59 -13.61 8.12 -6.71
CA PHE A 59 -13.44 6.66 -6.66
C PHE A 59 -12.06 6.30 -6.12
N TYR A 60 -11.92 6.26 -4.80
CA TYR A 60 -10.66 5.98 -4.13
C TYR A 60 -10.62 4.63 -3.40
N CYS A 61 -9.49 3.93 -3.50
CA CYS A 61 -9.23 2.71 -2.75
C CYS A 61 -8.19 2.96 -1.66
N ILE A 62 -8.62 2.99 -0.38
CA ILE A 62 -7.75 3.26 0.78
C ILE A 62 -6.59 2.24 0.88
N PRO A 63 -6.81 0.91 0.83
CA PRO A 63 -5.71 -0.06 0.99
C PRO A 63 -4.59 0.06 -0.05
N CYS A 64 -4.93 0.52 -1.26
CA CYS A 64 -4.00 0.61 -2.39
C CYS A 64 -3.54 2.03 -2.70
N ALA A 65 -4.09 3.03 -2.02
CA ALA A 65 -3.85 4.46 -2.23
C ALA A 65 -3.94 4.90 -3.70
N LYS A 66 -5.01 4.50 -4.40
CA LYS A 66 -5.21 4.77 -5.83
C LYS A 66 -6.61 5.30 -6.12
N HIS A 67 -6.67 6.27 -7.03
CA HIS A 67 -7.91 6.80 -7.60
C HIS A 67 -8.24 6.07 -8.91
N TYR A 68 -9.53 5.93 -9.18
CA TYR A 68 -10.11 5.27 -10.35
C TYR A 68 -11.05 6.22 -11.08
N ILE A 69 -11.35 5.91 -12.35
CA ILE A 69 -12.15 6.79 -13.21
C ILE A 69 -13.65 6.63 -12.91
N ASN A 70 -14.10 5.39 -12.70
CA ASN A 70 -15.52 5.02 -12.50
C ASN A 70 -15.66 4.04 -11.31
N LYS A 71 -16.90 3.87 -10.81
CA LYS A 71 -17.26 2.87 -9.77
C LYS A 71 -16.93 1.44 -10.19
N GLU A 72 -17.27 1.07 -11.42
CA GLU A 72 -17.05 -0.29 -11.96
C GLU A 72 -15.56 -0.69 -11.89
N SER A 73 -14.65 0.23 -12.27
CA SER A 73 -13.20 -0.01 -12.20
C SER A 73 -12.69 -0.20 -10.77
N LEU A 74 -13.30 0.48 -9.80
CA LEU A 74 -12.98 0.32 -8.38
C LEU A 74 -13.42 -1.07 -7.89
N GLU A 75 -14.64 -1.51 -8.25
CA GLU A 75 -15.15 -2.83 -7.88
C GLU A 75 -14.33 -3.97 -8.49
N GLU A 76 -13.96 -3.85 -9.77
CA GLU A 76 -13.08 -4.80 -10.43
C GLU A 76 -11.70 -4.86 -9.75
N HIS A 77 -11.16 -3.71 -9.35
CA HIS A 77 -9.91 -3.64 -8.61
C HIS A 77 -10.00 -4.40 -7.27
N GLN A 78 -11.08 -4.20 -6.51
CA GLN A 78 -11.30 -4.87 -5.22
C GLN A 78 -11.37 -6.39 -5.37
N LYS A 79 -11.99 -6.89 -6.44
CA LYS A 79 -12.07 -8.34 -6.75
C LYS A 79 -10.70 -8.92 -7.14
N GLY A 80 -9.77 -8.10 -7.62
CA GLY A 80 -8.45 -8.47 -8.11
C GLY A 80 -7.48 -9.04 -7.06
N LYS A 81 -6.52 -9.86 -7.54
CA LYS A 81 -5.51 -10.51 -6.67
C LYS A 81 -4.60 -9.50 -5.96
N ILE A 82 -4.28 -8.37 -6.59
CA ILE A 82 -3.38 -7.36 -6.05
C ILE A 82 -4.00 -6.73 -4.80
N HIS A 83 -5.28 -6.34 -4.89
CA HIS A 83 -6.02 -5.78 -3.76
C HIS A 83 -6.11 -6.78 -2.60
N LYS A 84 -6.53 -8.02 -2.90
CA LYS A 84 -6.61 -9.10 -1.88
C LYS A 84 -5.27 -9.36 -1.19
N LYS A 85 -4.15 -9.29 -1.90
CA LYS A 85 -2.80 -9.39 -1.30
C LYS A 85 -2.51 -8.20 -0.39
N ARG A 86 -2.88 -6.99 -0.79
CA ARG A 86 -2.66 -5.77 0.00
C ARG A 86 -3.48 -5.77 1.28
N VAL A 87 -4.76 -6.16 1.21
CA VAL A 87 -5.61 -6.32 2.39
C VAL A 87 -5.05 -7.37 3.35
N LYS A 88 -4.52 -8.49 2.84
CA LYS A 88 -3.86 -9.49 3.70
C LYS A 88 -2.64 -8.91 4.43
N LEU A 89 -1.79 -8.14 3.75
CA LEU A 89 -0.64 -7.49 4.38
C LEU A 89 -1.07 -6.47 5.45
N LEU A 90 -2.17 -5.75 5.23
CA LEU A 90 -2.72 -4.76 6.17
C LEU A 90 -3.46 -5.38 7.37
N LYS A 91 -3.58 -6.71 7.44
CA LYS A 91 -4.08 -7.38 8.65
C LYS A 91 -2.98 -7.53 9.70
N ASP A 92 -1.73 -7.59 9.26
CA ASP A 92 -0.59 -7.67 10.15
C ASP A 92 -0.30 -6.29 10.75
N ALA A 93 0.33 -6.25 11.93
CA ALA A 93 0.71 -4.98 12.55
C ALA A 93 1.79 -4.29 11.71
N PRO A 94 1.70 -2.94 11.50
CA PRO A 94 2.74 -2.22 10.80
C PRO A 94 4.04 -2.24 11.60
N TYR A 95 5.14 -2.46 10.90
CA TYR A 95 6.48 -2.31 11.46
C TYR A 95 6.73 -0.83 11.81
N SER A 96 7.40 -0.58 12.93
CA SER A 96 7.69 0.79 13.40
C SER A 96 9.16 0.95 13.77
N GLN A 97 9.65 2.20 13.76
CA GLN A 97 11.02 2.50 14.16
C GLN A 97 11.29 2.12 15.62
N ALA A 98 10.31 2.27 16.51
CA ALA A 98 10.44 1.86 17.92
C ALA A 98 10.69 0.35 18.05
N GLU A 99 10.07 -0.46 17.19
CA GLU A 99 10.34 -1.91 17.14
C GLU A 99 11.77 -2.20 16.66
N ALA A 100 12.27 -1.44 15.69
CA ALA A 100 13.66 -1.53 15.23
C ALA A 100 14.66 -1.16 16.35
N ASP A 101 14.40 -0.07 17.06
CA ASP A 101 15.25 0.42 18.16
C ASP A 101 15.23 -0.54 19.36
N ALA A 102 14.06 -1.12 19.66
CA ALA A 102 13.93 -2.17 20.67
C ALA A 102 14.71 -3.44 20.29
N ALA A 103 14.63 -3.87 19.02
CA ALA A 103 15.41 -5.01 18.52
C ALA A 103 16.92 -4.76 18.54
N ALA A 104 17.34 -3.51 18.34
CA ALA A 104 18.73 -3.06 18.45
C ALA A 104 19.19 -2.81 19.91
N GLY A 105 18.30 -2.96 20.90
CA GLY A 105 18.62 -2.81 22.33
C GLY A 105 18.70 -1.36 22.84
N LEU A 106 18.22 -0.38 22.05
CA LEU A 106 18.22 1.05 22.41
C LEU A 106 17.03 1.44 23.30
N GLN A 107 15.95 0.66 23.31
CA GLN A 107 14.74 0.92 24.12
C GLN A 107 14.29 -0.31 24.92
N LYS A 108 13.61 -0.09 26.06
CA LYS A 108 12.96 -1.18 26.81
C LYS A 108 11.85 -1.76 25.95
N ALA A 109 11.92 -3.05 25.69
CA ALA A 109 11.00 -3.73 24.81
C ALA A 109 9.58 -3.76 25.40
N ASP A 110 8.67 -2.95 24.87
CA ASP A 110 7.23 -3.22 24.98
C ASP A 110 6.87 -4.40 24.06
N THR A 111 7.40 -5.58 24.39
CA THR A 111 7.28 -6.85 23.66
C THR A 111 5.90 -7.47 23.85
N LYS A 112 4.83 -6.73 23.58
CA LYS A 112 3.54 -7.36 23.30
C LYS A 112 3.22 -7.18 21.83
N PRO A 113 3.21 -8.26 21.01
CA PRO A 113 2.73 -8.15 19.65
C PRO A 113 1.28 -7.67 19.73
N LYS A 114 1.05 -6.40 19.40
CA LYS A 114 -0.31 -5.85 19.33
C LYS A 114 -0.94 -6.43 18.06
N LYS A 115 -1.44 -7.66 18.16
CA LYS A 115 -2.48 -8.14 17.25
C LYS A 115 -3.65 -7.19 17.42
N LYS A 116 -3.77 -6.18 16.55
CA LYS A 116 -5.03 -5.47 16.43
C LYS A 116 -5.99 -6.45 15.78
N GLU A 117 -6.91 -6.99 16.56
CA GLU A 117 -8.13 -7.57 16.04
C GLU A 117 -8.84 -6.43 15.31
N VAL A 118 -8.65 -6.34 14.00
CA VAL A 118 -9.45 -5.45 13.17
C VAL A 118 -10.83 -6.09 13.14
N ALA A 119 -11.72 -5.65 14.02
CA ALA A 119 -13.15 -5.86 13.91
C ALA A 119 -13.58 -5.19 12.60
N MET A 120 -13.57 -5.96 11.51
CA MET A 120 -14.34 -5.62 10.33
C MET A 120 -15.77 -6.02 10.68
N ASP A 121 -16.56 -5.06 11.15
CA ASP A 121 -18.00 -5.21 11.22
C ASP A 121 -18.50 -5.52 9.81
N THR A 122 -18.86 -6.78 9.58
CA THR A 122 -19.71 -7.19 8.47
C THR A 122 -21.09 -6.59 8.72
N ALA A 123 -21.31 -5.37 8.26
CA ALA A 123 -22.66 -4.85 8.11
C ALA A 123 -23.34 -5.60 6.95
N GLU A 124 -24.20 -6.55 7.32
CA GLU A 124 -25.27 -7.08 6.47
C GLU A 124 -26.29 -5.98 6.17
N ALA A 125 -26.61 -5.77 4.88
CA ALA A 125 -27.94 -5.58 4.29
C ALA A 125 -27.82 -5.11 2.84
#